data_AF-A0A8I3WTA9-F1
#
_entry.id   AF-A0A8I3WTA9-F1
#
_cell.length_a   1.000
_cell.length_b   1.000
_cell.length_c   1.000
_cell.angle_alpha   90.00
_cell.angle_beta   90.00
_cell.angle_gamma   90.00
#
_symmetry.space_group_name_H-M   'P 1'
#
loop_
_entity.id
_entity.type
_entity.pdbx_description
1 polymer ?
#
loop_
_entity_poly.entity_id
_entity_poly.type
_entity_poly.pdbx_seq_one_letter_code
_entity_poly.pdbx_strand_id
1 'polypeptide(L)'
;MWDYLKRPNLRLIGVPECDGENESKLENTLQDIIQANFPKLAKQVNIQPQVIQRTPQRYSSRRATPRHIIARFTRVETKEKILRAARERGQVTHKGKPIRLTADLSAETLQARREWGPIFNILKEQNLQPRISYPAKSFISEEK
;
A
#
# COMPACT_ATOMS: atom_id res chain seq x y z
N MET A 1 7.09 -17.90 -4.46
CA MET A 1 5.70 -18.40 -4.44
C MET A 1 4.75 -17.47 -3.66
N TRP A 2 5.10 -17.06 -2.44
CA TRP A 2 4.24 -16.17 -1.62
C TRP A 2 3.93 -14.79 -2.22
N ASP A 3 4.86 -14.19 -2.96
CA ASP A 3 4.63 -12.89 -3.59
C ASP A 3 3.50 -12.92 -4.64
N TYR A 4 3.31 -14.05 -5.32
CA TYR A 4 2.22 -14.21 -6.28
C TYR A 4 0.85 -14.14 -5.57
N LEU A 5 0.72 -14.79 -4.41
CA LEU A 5 -0.50 -14.78 -3.60
C LEU A 5 -0.78 -13.41 -2.98
N LYS A 6 0.27 -12.66 -2.63
CA LYS A 6 0.19 -11.31 -2.06
C LYS A 6 0.10 -10.20 -3.09
N ARG A 7 0.26 -10.52 -4.38
CA ARG A 7 0.21 -9.55 -5.47
C ARG A 7 -1.07 -8.68 -5.46
N PRO A 8 -2.28 -9.21 -5.22
CA PRO A 8 -3.49 -8.38 -5.10
C PRO A 8 -3.66 -7.63 -3.76
N ASN A 9 -2.77 -7.84 -2.78
CA ASN A 9 -2.93 -7.28 -1.44
C ASN A 9 -2.35 -5.86 -1.32
N LEU A 10 -3.17 -4.94 -0.83
CA LEU A 10 -2.81 -3.60 -0.41
C LEU A 10 -2.70 -3.57 1.12
N ARG A 11 -1.66 -2.95 1.64
CA ARG A 11 -1.44 -2.79 3.08
C ARG A 11 -1.63 -1.32 3.48
N LEU A 12 -2.50 -1.08 4.45
CA LEU A 12 -2.72 0.23 5.05
C LEU A 12 -2.09 0.27 6.44
N ILE A 13 -1.35 1.35 6.72
CA ILE A 13 -0.61 1.55 7.96
C ILE A 13 -0.99 2.90 8.57
N GLY A 14 -1.19 2.93 9.90
CA GLY A 14 -1.51 4.14 10.65
C GLY A 14 -3.01 4.43 10.78
N VAL A 15 -3.88 3.50 10.36
CA VAL A 15 -5.33 3.64 10.56
C VAL A 15 -5.67 3.29 12.01
N PRO A 16 -6.31 4.18 12.79
CA PRO A 16 -6.70 3.91 14.17
C PRO A 16 -7.60 2.67 14.30
N GLU A 17 -7.50 1.93 15.40
CA GLU A 17 -8.44 0.85 15.74
C GLU A 17 -9.80 1.44 16.15
N CYS A 18 -10.90 0.75 15.86
CA CYS A 18 -12.24 1.14 16.30
C CYS A 18 -12.95 0.00 17.03
N ASP A 19 -13.77 0.33 18.03
CA ASP A 19 -14.57 -0.69 18.73
C ASP A 19 -15.66 -1.26 17.81
N GLY A 20 -15.81 -2.58 17.84
CA GLY A 20 -16.70 -3.32 16.95
C GLY A 20 -16.36 -3.17 15.48
N GLU A 21 -15.08 -2.99 15.13
CA GLU A 21 -14.59 -2.97 13.75
C GLU A 21 -14.88 -4.31 13.06
N ASN A 22 -15.64 -4.24 11.96
CA ASN A 22 -15.99 -5.37 11.12
C ASN A 22 -15.56 -5.08 9.66
N GLU A 23 -15.74 -6.05 8.77
CA GLU A 23 -15.34 -5.92 7.37
C GLU A 23 -16.01 -4.73 6.68
N SER A 24 -17.31 -4.50 6.90
CA SER A 24 -18.02 -3.37 6.28
C SER A 24 -17.51 -2.00 6.75
N LYS A 25 -17.18 -1.84 8.05
CA LYS A 25 -16.55 -0.60 8.56
C LYS A 25 -15.16 -0.39 7.94
N LEU A 26 -14.41 -1.46 7.73
CA LEU A 26 -13.11 -1.40 7.07
C LEU A 26 -13.24 -1.02 5.59
N GLU A 27 -14.23 -1.55 4.89
CA GLU A 27 -14.54 -1.17 3.51
C GLU A 27 -14.91 0.31 3.41
N ASN A 28 -15.80 0.79 4.29
CA ASN A 28 -16.16 2.21 4.36
C ASN A 28 -14.92 3.08 4.63
N THR A 29 -14.04 2.66 5.54
CA THR A 29 -12.78 3.36 5.83
C THR A 29 -11.89 3.45 4.59
N LEU A 30 -11.78 2.37 3.81
CA LEU A 30 -11.02 2.37 2.56
C LEU A 30 -11.64 3.32 1.54
N GLN A 31 -12.97 3.32 1.43
CA GLN A 31 -13.69 4.25 0.55
C GLN A 31 -13.48 5.71 0.95
N ASP A 32 -13.59 6.03 2.25
CA ASP A 32 -13.33 7.36 2.78
C ASP A 32 -11.92 7.85 2.44
N ILE A 33 -10.91 6.98 2.58
CA ILE A 33 -9.53 7.28 2.20
C ILE A 33 -9.43 7.57 0.70
N ILE A 34 -10.07 6.76 -0.14
CA ILE A 34 -10.03 6.94 -1.60
C ILE A 34 -10.74 8.23 -2.00
N GLN A 35 -11.89 8.54 -1.42
CA GLN A 35 -12.64 9.76 -1.73
C GLN A 35 -11.86 11.01 -1.30
N ALA A 36 -11.30 11.01 -0.08
CA ALA A 36 -10.55 12.13 0.45
C ALA A 36 -9.24 12.38 -0.31
N ASN A 37 -8.59 11.31 -0.81
CA ASN A 37 -7.25 11.42 -1.39
C ASN A 37 -7.21 11.30 -2.93
N PHE A 38 -8.14 10.58 -3.53
CA PHE A 38 -8.11 10.21 -4.94
C PHE A 38 -9.50 10.40 -5.60
N PRO A 39 -10.06 11.62 -5.62
CA PRO A 39 -11.42 11.87 -6.11
C PRO A 39 -11.61 11.46 -7.58
N LYS A 40 -10.54 11.49 -8.39
CA LYS A 40 -10.58 11.01 -9.78
C LYS A 40 -10.79 9.49 -9.85
N LEU A 41 -10.10 8.72 -9.01
CA LEU A 41 -10.25 7.26 -8.95
C LEU A 41 -11.63 6.87 -8.41
N ALA A 42 -12.08 7.57 -7.38
CA ALA A 42 -13.40 7.40 -6.78
C ALA A 42 -14.56 7.51 -7.78
N LYS A 43 -14.44 8.39 -8.79
CA LYS A 43 -15.47 8.56 -9.83
C LYS A 43 -15.41 7.51 -10.93
N GLN A 44 -14.24 6.92 -11.18
CA GLN A 44 -13.98 6.07 -12.35
C GLN A 44 -14.12 4.58 -12.05
N VAL A 45 -13.86 4.16 -10.81
CA VAL A 45 -13.76 2.74 -10.47
C VAL A 45 -14.60 2.47 -9.22
N ASN A 46 -15.50 1.48 -9.30
CA ASN A 46 -16.11 0.91 -8.12
C ASN A 46 -15.05 0.06 -7.39
N ILE A 47 -14.33 0.69 -6.45
CA ILE A 47 -13.23 0.04 -5.73
C ILE A 47 -13.83 -0.72 -4.55
N GLN A 48 -13.98 -2.03 -4.73
CA GLN A 48 -14.38 -2.94 -3.66
C GLN A 48 -13.29 -4.01 -3.48
N PRO A 49 -12.73 -4.16 -2.27
CA PRO A 49 -11.87 -5.29 -1.97
C PRO A 49 -12.70 -6.58 -1.94
N GLN A 50 -12.07 -7.71 -2.24
CA GLN A 50 -12.67 -9.03 -2.04
C GLN A 50 -12.68 -9.42 -0.56
N VAL A 51 -11.62 -9.05 0.15
CA VAL A 51 -11.47 -9.28 1.59
C VAL A 51 -10.73 -8.09 2.17
N ILE A 52 -11.17 -7.60 3.33
CA ILE A 52 -10.43 -6.58 4.08
C ILE A 52 -10.42 -6.93 5.56
N GLN A 53 -9.23 -6.97 6.15
CA GLN A 53 -9.09 -7.35 7.55
C GLN A 53 -7.86 -6.74 8.20
N ARG A 54 -7.88 -6.65 9.53
CA ARG A 54 -6.70 -6.33 10.34
C ARG A 54 -5.79 -7.54 10.46
N THR A 55 -4.48 -7.31 10.50
CA THR A 55 -3.49 -8.37 10.69
C THR A 55 -2.48 -7.98 11.77
N PRO A 56 -2.29 -8.81 12.81
CA PRO A 56 -2.98 -10.08 13.09
C PRO A 56 -4.45 -9.89 13.52
N GLN A 57 -5.29 -10.92 13.35
CA GLN A 57 -6.73 -10.85 13.66
C GLN A 57 -7.00 -10.55 15.14
N ARG A 58 -6.16 -11.10 16.04
CA ARG A 58 -6.25 -10.82 17.47
C ARG A 58 -5.57 -9.50 17.80
N TYR A 59 -6.29 -8.66 18.54
CA TYR A 59 -5.71 -7.46 19.14
C TYR A 59 -4.94 -7.84 20.40
N SER A 60 -3.77 -7.24 20.59
CA SER A 60 -2.97 -7.38 21.80
C SER A 60 -2.77 -6.00 22.40
N SER A 61 -3.23 -5.81 23.64
CA SER A 61 -3.08 -4.56 24.39
C SER A 61 -1.62 -4.16 24.62
N ARG A 62 -0.67 -5.08 24.44
CA ARG A 62 0.77 -4.80 24.51
C ARG A 62 1.29 -3.99 23.32
N ARG A 63 0.51 -3.84 22.25
CA ARG A 63 0.92 -3.13 21.04
C ARG A 63 0.46 -1.67 21.08
N ALA A 64 1.41 -0.74 21.11
CA ALA A 64 1.13 0.70 21.07
C ALA A 64 0.73 1.21 19.66
N THR A 65 1.11 0.48 18.60
CA THR A 65 0.80 0.86 17.21
C THR A 65 -0.48 0.18 16.70
N PRO A 66 -1.34 0.89 15.94
CA PRO A 66 -2.51 0.27 15.31
C PRO A 66 -2.09 -0.88 14.39
N ARG A 67 -2.89 -1.95 14.34
CA ARG A 67 -2.62 -3.07 13.43
C ARG A 67 -2.77 -2.63 11.99
N HIS A 68 -2.02 -3.26 11.11
CA HIS A 68 -2.12 -2.99 9.69
C HIS A 68 -3.39 -3.62 9.14
N ILE A 69 -3.98 -2.97 8.14
CA ILE A 69 -5.10 -3.53 7.38
C ILE A 69 -4.53 -4.12 6.10
N ILE A 70 -4.97 -5.33 5.75
CA ILE A 70 -4.72 -5.95 4.47
C ILE A 70 -6.05 -5.96 3.71
N ALA A 71 -6.07 -5.26 2.57
CA ALA A 71 -7.17 -5.29 1.63
C ALA A 71 -6.74 -6.09 0.39
N ARG A 72 -7.39 -7.22 0.12
CA ARG A 72 -7.16 -8.03 -1.06
C ARG A 72 -8.15 -7.64 -2.15
N PHE A 73 -7.67 -7.26 -3.32
CA PHE A 73 -8.52 -6.92 -4.46
C PHE A 73 -8.71 -8.11 -5.41
N THR A 74 -9.84 -8.14 -6.12
CA THR A 74 -10.10 -9.12 -7.19
C THR A 74 -9.15 -8.92 -8.37
N ARG A 75 -8.86 -7.67 -8.73
CA ARG A 75 -7.96 -7.29 -9.82
C ARG A 75 -6.70 -6.62 -9.28
N VAL A 76 -5.54 -7.11 -9.72
CA VAL A 76 -4.23 -6.52 -9.37
C VAL A 76 -4.11 -5.09 -9.90
N GLU A 77 -4.68 -4.80 -11.06
CA GLU A 77 -4.68 -3.47 -11.68
C GLU A 77 -5.29 -2.39 -10.77
N THR A 78 -6.36 -2.74 -10.04
CA THR A 78 -7.02 -1.80 -9.12
C THR A 78 -6.07 -1.37 -8.01
N LYS A 79 -5.40 -2.34 -7.38
CA LYS A 79 -4.37 -2.06 -6.37
C LYS A 79 -3.23 -1.21 -6.96
N GLU A 80 -2.74 -1.55 -8.14
CA GLU A 80 -1.62 -0.84 -8.77
C GLU A 80 -1.99 0.62 -9.09
N LYS A 81 -3.21 0.89 -9.52
CA LYS A 81 -3.74 2.25 -9.71
C LYS A 81 -3.75 3.05 -8.40
N ILE A 82 -4.23 2.44 -7.31
CA ILE A 82 -4.25 3.08 -5.98
C ILE A 82 -2.82 3.39 -5.51
N LEU A 83 -1.89 2.45 -5.63
CA LEU A 83 -0.50 2.66 -5.23
C LEU A 83 0.20 3.72 -6.09
N ARG A 84 -0.13 3.80 -7.38
CA ARG A 84 0.38 4.84 -8.28
C ARG A 84 -0.13 6.21 -7.86
N ALA A 85 -1.45 6.36 -7.68
CA ALA A 85 -2.04 7.61 -7.24
C ALA A 85 -1.52 8.05 -5.85
N ALA A 86 -1.29 7.12 -4.93
CA ALA A 86 -0.67 7.39 -3.64
C ALA A 86 0.75 7.94 -3.77
N ARG A 87 1.55 7.41 -4.71
CA ARG A 87 2.92 7.90 -4.97
C ARG A 87 2.91 9.29 -5.62
N GLU A 88 2.03 9.52 -6.58
CA GLU A 88 1.89 10.82 -7.27
C GLU A 88 1.43 11.92 -6.30
N ARG A 89 0.55 11.57 -5.34
CA ARG A 89 0.11 12.51 -4.30
C ARG A 89 1.16 12.76 -3.22
N GLY A 90 2.01 11.79 -2.91
CA GLY A 90 3.00 11.86 -1.83
C GLY A 90 2.40 11.60 -0.44
N GLN A 91 1.50 12.49 0.03
CA GLN A 91 0.87 12.36 1.36
C GLN A 91 -0.58 11.88 1.29
N VAL A 92 -0.85 10.75 1.94
CA VAL A 92 -2.21 10.20 2.07
C VAL A 92 -2.68 10.40 3.50
N THR A 93 -3.93 10.80 3.68
CA THR A 93 -4.50 11.09 5.00
C THR A 93 -5.82 10.36 5.25
N HIS A 94 -6.14 10.07 6.50
CA HIS A 94 -7.45 9.58 6.94
C HIS A 94 -7.90 10.42 8.13
N LYS A 95 -9.03 11.12 7.99
CA LYS A 95 -9.56 12.04 9.02
C LYS A 95 -8.49 13.04 9.52
N GLY A 96 -7.74 13.62 8.58
CA GLY A 96 -6.66 14.58 8.86
C GLY A 96 -5.33 13.97 9.36
N LYS A 97 -5.27 12.66 9.65
CA LYS A 97 -4.04 12.00 10.11
C LYS A 97 -3.29 11.35 8.95
N PRO A 98 -1.95 11.46 8.88
CA PRO A 98 -1.17 10.82 7.82
C PRO A 98 -1.23 9.29 7.93
N ILE A 99 -1.41 8.64 6.79
CA ILE A 99 -1.41 7.18 6.66
C ILE A 99 -0.51 6.75 5.51
N ARG A 100 -0.12 5.47 5.49
CA ARG A 100 0.73 4.92 4.43
C ARG A 100 0.03 3.77 3.73
N LEU A 101 0.05 3.83 2.40
CA LEU A 101 -0.42 2.77 1.51
C LEU A 101 0.79 2.09 0.88
N THR A 102 0.94 0.78 1.10
CA THR A 102 2.09 0.01 0.60
C THR A 102 1.64 -1.30 -0.02
N ALA A 103 2.45 -1.86 -0.92
CA ALA A 103 2.25 -3.24 -1.37
C ALA A 103 2.55 -4.22 -0.22
N ASP A 104 1.75 -5.27 -0.09
CA ASP A 104 2.12 -6.44 0.72
C ASP A 104 3.08 -7.32 -0.08
N LEU A 105 4.26 -7.57 0.48
CA LEU A 105 5.35 -8.31 -0.12
C LEU A 105 5.83 -9.38 0.88
N SER A 106 6.47 -10.42 0.38
CA SER A 106 7.14 -11.43 1.21
C SER A 106 8.33 -10.83 1.96
N ALA A 107 8.77 -11.48 3.04
CA ALA A 107 9.91 -11.01 3.81
C ALA A 107 11.20 -11.04 2.97
N GLU A 108 11.33 -12.06 2.13
CA GLU A 108 12.43 -12.28 1.20
C GLU A 108 12.49 -11.15 0.17
N THR A 109 11.35 -10.80 -0.44
CA THR A 109 11.28 -9.70 -1.41
C THR A 109 11.49 -8.34 -0.74
N LEU A 110 11.00 -8.14 0.49
CA LEU A 110 11.28 -6.93 1.25
C LEU A 110 12.77 -6.80 1.58
N GLN A 111 13.45 -7.91 1.88
CA GLN A 111 14.87 -7.93 2.16
C GLN A 111 15.70 -7.63 0.90
N ALA A 112 15.40 -8.28 -0.23
CA ALA A 112 16.04 -7.97 -1.51
C ALA A 112 15.88 -6.49 -1.91
N ARG A 113 14.72 -5.88 -1.62
CA ARG A 113 14.52 -4.43 -1.85
C ARG A 113 15.37 -3.54 -0.95
N ARG A 114 15.71 -3.97 0.26
CA ARG A 114 16.60 -3.23 1.17
C ARG A 114 18.04 -3.30 0.69
N GLU A 115 18.45 -4.44 0.13
CA GLU A 115 19.78 -4.61 -0.47
C GLU A 115 20.00 -3.70 -1.67
N TRP A 116 18.94 -3.38 -2.42
CA TRP A 116 18.98 -2.34 -3.46
C TRP A 116 19.10 -0.91 -2.92
N GLY A 117 18.90 -0.67 -1.61
CA GLY A 117 18.87 0.66 -1.01
C GLY A 117 20.11 1.52 -1.30
N PRO A 118 21.33 1.03 -1.03
CA PRO A 118 22.56 1.76 -1.34
C PRO A 118 22.70 2.09 -2.83
N ILE A 119 22.45 1.10 -3.71
CA ILE A 119 22.55 1.28 -5.17
C ILE A 119 21.52 2.30 -5.67
N PHE A 120 20.29 2.26 -5.14
CA PHE A 120 19.23 3.19 -5.50
C PHE A 120 19.58 4.63 -5.14
N ASN A 121 20.21 4.85 -3.98
CA ASN A 121 20.65 6.17 -3.55
C ASN A 121 21.73 6.72 -4.48
N ILE A 122 22.73 5.90 -4.84
CA ILE A 122 23.79 6.29 -5.78
C ILE A 122 23.19 6.67 -7.14
N LEU A 123 22.29 5.83 -7.69
CA LEU A 123 21.64 6.13 -8.97
C LEU A 123 20.82 7.43 -8.93
N LYS A 124 20.17 7.70 -7.80
CA LYS A 124 19.40 8.94 -7.61
C LYS A 124 20.31 10.18 -7.54
N GLU A 125 21.48 10.08 -6.91
CA GLU A 125 22.48 11.16 -6.89
C GLU A 125 23.02 11.48 -8.28
N GLN A 126 23.06 10.47 -9.17
CA GLN A 126 23.44 10.63 -10.58
C GLN A 126 22.28 11.12 -11.48
N ASN A 127 21.17 11.59 -10.91
CA ASN A 127 19.95 12.01 -11.62
C ASN A 127 19.29 10.91 -12.50
N LEU A 128 19.71 9.66 -12.38
CA LEU A 128 19.10 8.53 -13.09
C LEU A 128 17.85 8.13 -12.32
N GLN A 129 16.66 8.54 -12.78
CA GLN A 129 15.38 8.32 -12.07
C GLN A 129 15.10 6.81 -11.84
N PRO A 130 15.52 6.19 -10.72
CA PRO A 130 15.53 4.75 -10.63
C PRO A 130 14.15 4.27 -10.15
N ARG A 131 13.68 3.14 -10.69
CA ARG A 131 12.38 2.57 -10.32
C ARG A 131 12.51 1.11 -9.92
N ILE A 132 12.17 0.80 -8.67
CA ILE A 132 12.05 -0.58 -8.17
C ILE A 132 10.64 -1.09 -8.44
N SER A 133 10.52 -2.00 -9.39
CA SER A 133 9.29 -2.68 -9.78
C SER A 133 9.11 -4.02 -9.05
N TYR A 134 7.95 -4.65 -9.23
CA TYR A 134 7.66 -5.96 -8.66
C TYR A 134 8.49 -7.07 -9.37
N PRO A 135 8.98 -8.09 -8.62
CA PRO A 135 8.98 -8.19 -7.16
C PRO A 135 10.12 -7.38 -6.53
N ALA A 136 11.31 -7.38 -7.12
CA ALA A 136 12.46 -6.58 -6.69
C ALA A 136 13.41 -6.28 -7.88
N LYS A 137 12.85 -5.85 -9.02
CA LYS A 137 13.64 -5.51 -10.21
C LYS A 137 13.85 -4.00 -10.29
N SER A 138 15.11 -3.56 -10.30
CA SER A 138 15.47 -2.16 -10.53
C SER A 138 15.53 -1.88 -12.03
N PHE A 139 14.96 -0.76 -12.45
CA PHE A 139 15.08 -0.21 -13.80
C PHE A 139 15.61 1.22 -13.71
N ILE A 140 16.47 1.58 -14.65
CA ILE A 140 16.88 2.97 -14.92
C ILE A 140 16.01 3.45 -16.07
N SER A 141 15.28 4.56 -15.92
CA SER A 141 14.75 5.24 -17.10
C SER A 141 15.88 6.10 -17.69
N GLU A 142 16.39 5.73 -18.85
CA GLU A 142 17.20 6.64 -19.65
C GLU A 142 16.30 7.81 -20.06
N GLU A 143 16.65 9.02 -19.64
CA GLU A 143 16.10 10.23 -20.23
C GLU A 143 16.59 10.28 -21.69
N LYS A 144 15.63 10.45 -22.61
CA LYS A 144 15.89 10.61 -24.04
C LYS A 144 15.95 12.10 -24.38
#